data_AF-A0A9Q0S082-F1
#
_entry.id   AF-A0A9Q0S082-F1
#
_cell.length_a   1.000
_cell.length_b   1.000
_cell.length_c   1.000
_cell.angle_alpha   90.00
_cell.angle_beta   90.00
_cell.angle_gamma   90.00
#
_symmetry.space_group_name_H-M   'P 1'
#
loop_
_entity.id
_entity.type
_entity.pdbx_description
1 polymer ?
#
loop_
_entity_poly.entity_id
_entity_poly.type
_entity_poly.pdbx_seq_one_letter_code
_entity_poly.pdbx_strand_id
1 'polypeptide(L)'
;MSEAAIVKEMNISGTTSSKKNFKDALRVSALKLVLEMGSEMNVPRSLVYETVRNFTVFISTIIRGITTVITPHVTDQVKVIVTKFISEIESSFTELNTEDKLEKLLVENDLTNEFEVCDVLSECMSSDDDSDLESEDESNRSESEETDFTSSGAIGQNVSDSSDGDDDANEDVNVTRPTTTILLPISFQLKTFFELPNVFQKVITNTRNIQSQGRLNHFISGKLWKQKLRNYADNDIVIPYHFYVDGAQLNNPQGPHTAKGLENSSLFHETHVKKAGFNNIFSYVIEELSKLAEDGIVLNIGSQEIKVFFVCGLFLGD
;
A
#
# COMPACT_ATOMS: atom_id res chain seq x y z
N MET A 1 -41.42 -26.22 26.26
CA MET A 1 -41.02 -26.99 25.06
C MET A 1 -40.46 -28.31 25.55
N SER A 2 -40.97 -29.47 25.12
CA SER A 2 -40.46 -30.76 25.64
C SER A 2 -39.04 -31.01 25.14
N GLU A 3 -38.22 -31.71 25.92
CA GLU A 3 -36.85 -32.09 25.54
C GLU A 3 -36.82 -32.82 24.19
N ALA A 4 -37.82 -33.66 23.95
CA ALA A 4 -38.05 -34.33 22.68
C ALA A 4 -38.33 -33.36 21.51
N ALA A 5 -38.97 -32.21 21.74
CA ALA A 5 -39.22 -31.21 20.71
C ALA A 5 -37.95 -30.44 20.33
N ILE A 6 -37.08 -30.14 21.30
CA ILE A 6 -35.78 -29.48 21.04
C ILE A 6 -34.84 -30.42 20.30
N VAL A 7 -34.75 -31.68 20.73
CA VAL A 7 -33.94 -32.72 20.04
C VAL A 7 -34.48 -32.99 18.65
N LYS A 8 -35.80 -32.96 18.45
CA LYS A 8 -36.43 -33.16 17.14
C LYS A 8 -36.20 -31.96 16.21
N GLU A 9 -36.26 -30.72 16.67
CA GLU A 9 -35.87 -29.55 15.86
C GLU A 9 -34.38 -29.55 15.52
N MET A 10 -33.50 -29.94 16.46
CA MET A 10 -32.05 -30.05 16.22
C MET A 10 -31.67 -31.22 15.30
N ASN A 11 -32.47 -32.29 15.26
CA ASN A 11 -32.23 -33.44 14.36
C ASN A 11 -32.91 -33.29 12.98
N ILE A 12 -33.94 -32.44 12.82
CA ILE A 12 -34.66 -32.28 11.55
C ILE A 12 -33.88 -31.48 10.49
N SER A 13 -32.84 -30.71 10.85
CA SER A 13 -31.97 -30.04 9.87
C SER A 13 -30.67 -30.80 9.54
N GLY A 14 -30.56 -32.06 9.99
CA GLY A 14 -29.37 -32.91 9.88
C GLY A 14 -29.02 -33.42 8.49
N THR A 15 -29.12 -32.59 7.44
CA THR A 15 -28.31 -32.82 6.24
C THR A 15 -26.88 -32.40 6.58
N THR A 16 -25.90 -33.27 6.36
CA THR A 16 -24.46 -32.96 6.48
C THR A 16 -24.06 -31.69 5.72
N SER A 17 -24.84 -31.30 4.71
CA SER A 17 -24.77 -30.01 4.02
C SER A 17 -24.98 -28.81 4.94
N SER A 18 -25.97 -28.78 5.84
CA SER A 18 -26.29 -27.58 6.64
C SER A 18 -25.24 -27.24 7.70
N LYS A 19 -24.52 -28.23 8.25
CA LYS A 19 -23.47 -27.99 9.27
C LYS A 19 -22.17 -27.49 8.65
N LYS A 20 -21.77 -28.05 7.51
CA LYS A 20 -20.66 -27.55 6.70
C LYS A 20 -20.87 -26.07 6.36
N ASN A 21 -22.11 -25.71 6.02
CA ASN A 21 -22.48 -24.33 5.70
C ASN A 21 -22.27 -23.33 6.85
N PHE A 22 -22.42 -23.69 8.13
CA PHE A 22 -22.26 -22.73 9.22
C PHE A 22 -20.80 -22.39 9.49
N LYS A 23 -19.93 -23.41 9.62
CA LYS A 23 -18.49 -23.20 9.83
C LYS A 23 -17.89 -22.42 8.67
N ASP A 24 -18.24 -22.80 7.44
CA ASP A 24 -17.75 -22.14 6.24
C ASP A 24 -18.27 -20.70 6.16
N ALA A 25 -19.55 -20.45 6.48
CA ALA A 25 -20.09 -19.09 6.52
C ALA A 25 -19.41 -18.21 7.58
N LEU A 26 -19.10 -18.76 8.76
CA LEU A 26 -18.43 -18.01 9.82
C LEU A 26 -17.00 -17.66 9.42
N ARG A 27 -16.27 -18.62 8.85
CA ARG A 27 -14.92 -18.40 8.31
C ARG A 27 -14.92 -17.35 7.20
N VAL A 28 -15.82 -17.46 6.23
CA VAL A 28 -15.97 -16.47 5.13
C VAL A 28 -16.31 -15.09 5.68
N SER A 29 -17.15 -15.00 6.71
CA SER A 29 -17.51 -13.71 7.33
C SER A 29 -16.32 -13.09 8.08
N ALA A 30 -15.55 -13.90 8.81
CA ALA A 30 -14.35 -13.45 9.50
C ALA A 30 -13.28 -12.98 8.50
N LEU A 31 -13.10 -13.72 7.40
CA LEU A 31 -12.18 -13.34 6.33
C LEU A 31 -12.61 -12.02 5.67
N LYS A 32 -13.89 -11.88 5.33
CA LYS A 32 -14.45 -10.63 4.77
C LYS A 32 -14.18 -9.43 5.67
N LEU A 33 -14.35 -9.59 6.98
CA LEU A 33 -14.05 -8.52 7.94
C LEU A 33 -12.58 -8.11 7.89
N VAL A 34 -11.66 -9.08 7.90
CA VAL A 34 -10.21 -8.80 7.84
C VAL A 34 -9.84 -8.09 6.54
N LEU A 35 -10.37 -8.55 5.41
CA LEU A 35 -10.09 -7.97 4.10
C LEU A 35 -10.71 -6.58 3.94
N GLU A 36 -11.94 -6.37 4.43
CA GLU A 36 -12.58 -5.06 4.43
C GLU A 36 -11.75 -4.08 5.26
N MET A 37 -11.34 -4.45 6.47
CA MET A 37 -10.47 -3.64 7.32
C MET A 37 -9.09 -3.38 6.70
N GLY A 38 -8.49 -4.37 6.05
CA GLY A 38 -7.19 -4.25 5.38
C GLY A 38 -7.25 -3.43 4.09
N SER A 39 -8.41 -3.33 3.46
CA SER A 39 -8.64 -2.51 2.26
C SER A 39 -8.86 -1.02 2.55
N GLU A 40 -9.16 -0.67 3.80
CA GLU A 40 -9.34 0.72 4.21
C GLU A 40 -7.98 1.45 4.27
N MET A 41 -7.87 2.55 3.54
CA MET A 41 -6.66 3.35 3.51
C MET A 41 -6.35 3.96 4.88
N ASN A 42 -5.07 4.02 5.23
CA ASN A 42 -4.56 4.55 6.49
C ASN A 42 -4.99 3.74 7.73
N VAL A 43 -5.46 2.51 7.57
CA VAL A 43 -5.57 1.56 8.68
C VAL A 43 -4.27 0.76 8.73
N PRO A 44 -3.41 0.97 9.75
CA PRO A 44 -2.20 0.17 9.86
C PRO A 44 -2.56 -1.31 9.99
N ARG A 45 -1.80 -2.21 9.33
CA ARG A 45 -2.03 -3.67 9.44
C ARG A 45 -2.02 -4.14 10.90
N SER A 46 -1.17 -3.52 11.74
CA SER A 46 -1.14 -3.76 13.19
C SER A 46 -2.50 -3.54 13.87
N LEU A 47 -3.23 -2.49 13.47
CA LEU A 47 -4.56 -2.18 14.00
C LEU A 47 -5.63 -3.19 13.51
N VAL A 48 -5.50 -3.67 12.28
CA VAL A 48 -6.37 -4.75 11.76
C VAL A 48 -6.23 -6.00 12.63
N TYR A 49 -5.00 -6.48 12.83
CA TYR A 49 -4.75 -7.68 13.63
C TYR A 49 -5.05 -7.48 15.13
N GLU A 50 -4.85 -6.27 15.66
CA GLU A 50 -5.28 -5.93 17.02
C GLU A 50 -6.81 -6.01 17.15
N THR A 51 -7.55 -5.53 16.15
CA THR A 51 -9.02 -5.62 16.12
C THR A 51 -9.49 -7.07 16.06
N VAL A 52 -8.87 -7.89 15.20
CA VAL A 52 -9.16 -9.34 15.12
C VAL A 52 -8.87 -10.03 16.45
N ARG A 53 -7.77 -9.67 17.11
CA ARG A 53 -7.42 -10.17 18.45
C ARG A 53 -8.47 -9.77 19.49
N ASN A 54 -8.91 -8.51 19.49
CA ASN A 54 -9.95 -8.03 20.39
C ASN A 54 -11.28 -8.75 20.15
N PHE A 55 -11.63 -9.01 18.89
CA PHE A 55 -12.82 -9.78 18.53
C PHE A 55 -12.72 -11.24 19.00
N THR A 56 -11.53 -11.84 18.89
CA THR A 56 -11.24 -13.19 19.41
C THR A 56 -11.45 -13.23 20.93
N VAL A 57 -10.91 -12.26 21.69
CA VAL A 57 -11.09 -12.16 23.14
C VAL A 57 -12.57 -11.98 23.52
N PHE A 58 -13.30 -11.16 22.76
CA PHE A 58 -14.73 -10.94 22.96
C PHE A 58 -15.53 -12.24 22.75
N ILE A 59 -15.27 -12.95 21.64
CA ILE A 59 -15.89 -14.25 21.35
C ILE A 59 -15.60 -15.26 22.46
N SER A 60 -14.35 -15.40 22.90
CA SER A 60 -13.98 -16.31 24.00
C SER A 60 -14.72 -15.95 25.29
N THR A 61 -14.97 -14.67 25.54
CA THR A 61 -15.74 -14.22 26.70
C THR A 61 -17.21 -14.66 26.63
N ILE A 62 -17.85 -14.50 25.45
CA ILE A 62 -19.21 -15.00 25.20
C ILE A 62 -19.28 -16.51 25.37
N ILE A 63 -18.34 -17.23 24.76
CA ILE A 63 -18.26 -18.69 24.80
C ILE A 63 -18.11 -19.20 26.24
N ARG A 64 -17.27 -18.54 27.04
CA ARG A 64 -17.14 -18.85 28.46
C ARG A 64 -18.47 -18.65 29.19
N GLY A 65 -19.18 -17.55 28.92
CA GLY A 65 -20.52 -17.30 29.46
C GLY A 65 -21.53 -18.40 29.09
N ILE A 66 -21.60 -18.77 27.81
CA ILE A 66 -22.43 -19.88 27.32
C ILE A 66 -22.05 -21.17 28.04
N THR A 67 -20.76 -21.48 28.16
CA THR A 67 -20.28 -22.71 28.78
C THR A 67 -20.61 -22.76 30.27
N THR A 68 -20.46 -21.65 30.99
CA THR A 68 -20.75 -21.58 32.43
C THR A 68 -22.25 -21.62 32.70
N VAL A 69 -23.06 -20.95 31.88
CA VAL A 69 -24.50 -20.80 32.14
C VAL A 69 -25.32 -21.94 31.55
N ILE A 70 -25.02 -22.39 30.33
CA ILE A 70 -25.89 -23.31 29.58
C ILE A 70 -25.45 -24.77 29.78
N THR A 71 -24.16 -25.06 29.71
CA THR A 71 -23.65 -26.45 29.78
C THR A 71 -24.10 -27.22 31.03
N PRO A 72 -24.20 -26.64 32.25
CA PRO A 72 -24.69 -27.37 33.42
C PRO A 72 -26.16 -27.79 33.34
N HIS A 73 -26.96 -27.15 32.49
CA HIS A 73 -28.42 -27.32 32.44
C HIS A 73 -28.91 -28.11 31.22
N VAL A 74 -28.00 -28.60 30.37
CA VAL A 74 -28.34 -29.40 29.20
C VAL A 74 -27.88 -30.85 29.37
N THR A 75 -28.52 -31.77 28.64
CA THR A 75 -28.13 -33.18 28.65
C THR A 75 -26.78 -33.40 28.02
N ASP A 76 -26.10 -34.51 28.36
CA ASP A 76 -24.75 -34.79 27.88
C ASP A 76 -24.66 -34.86 26.34
N GLN A 77 -25.73 -35.31 25.67
CA GLN A 77 -25.82 -35.27 24.21
C GLN A 77 -25.77 -33.84 23.67
N VAL A 78 -26.51 -32.91 24.29
CA VAL A 78 -26.52 -31.49 23.90
C VAL A 78 -25.18 -30.84 24.25
N LYS A 79 -24.54 -31.20 25.37
CA LYS A 79 -23.19 -30.71 25.72
C LYS A 79 -22.19 -31.00 24.62
N VAL A 80 -22.16 -32.23 24.08
CA VAL A 80 -21.24 -32.59 22.98
C VAL A 80 -21.46 -31.72 21.75
N ILE A 81 -22.71 -31.45 21.38
CA ILE A 81 -23.05 -30.59 20.24
C ILE A 81 -22.60 -29.14 20.49
N VAL A 82 -22.90 -28.61 21.67
CA VAL A 82 -22.54 -27.24 22.07
C VAL A 82 -21.03 -27.06 22.11
N THR A 83 -20.30 -28.00 22.71
CA THR A 83 -18.83 -27.97 22.77
C THR A 83 -18.22 -28.01 21.37
N LYS A 84 -18.75 -28.82 20.46
CA LYS A 84 -18.30 -28.85 19.06
C LYS A 84 -18.52 -27.50 18.38
N PHE A 85 -19.71 -26.91 18.52
CA PHE A 85 -20.03 -25.61 17.92
C PHE A 85 -19.16 -24.49 18.48
N ILE A 86 -18.92 -24.49 19.79
CA ILE A 86 -17.98 -23.59 20.47
C ILE A 86 -16.59 -23.69 19.86
N SER A 87 -16.06 -24.90 19.70
CA SER A 87 -14.72 -25.10 19.13
C SER A 87 -14.60 -24.59 17.69
N GLU A 88 -15.68 -24.70 16.89
CA GLU A 88 -15.71 -24.19 15.52
C GLU A 88 -15.70 -22.65 15.48
N ILE A 89 -16.41 -22.00 16.41
CA ILE A 89 -16.40 -20.53 16.55
C ILE A 89 -15.01 -20.04 16.97
N GLU A 90 -14.39 -20.67 17.98
CA GLU A 90 -13.05 -20.28 18.45
C GLU A 90 -11.98 -20.44 17.36
N SER A 91 -12.05 -21.52 16.58
CA SER A 91 -11.08 -21.75 15.50
C SER A 91 -11.17 -20.69 14.40
N SER A 92 -12.37 -20.18 14.11
CA SER A 92 -12.59 -19.30 12.94
C SER A 92 -11.86 -17.96 13.03
N PHE A 93 -11.59 -17.46 14.23
CA PHE A 93 -10.87 -16.19 14.43
C PHE A 93 -9.41 -16.38 14.87
N THR A 94 -9.10 -17.50 15.51
CA THR A 94 -7.72 -17.86 15.89
C THR A 94 -6.84 -18.10 14.66
N GLU A 95 -7.45 -18.55 13.56
CA GLU A 95 -6.80 -18.74 12.26
C GLU A 95 -6.53 -17.42 11.52
N LEU A 96 -7.02 -16.27 11.97
CA LEU A 96 -6.89 -14.96 11.27
C LEU A 96 -6.03 -13.93 12.00
N ASN A 97 -5.29 -14.35 13.04
CA ASN A 97 -4.60 -13.43 13.93
C ASN A 97 -3.19 -13.01 13.47
N THR A 98 -2.72 -13.52 12.33
CA THR A 98 -1.45 -13.17 11.69
C THR A 98 -1.62 -13.18 10.17
N GLU A 99 -0.69 -12.51 9.47
CA GLU A 99 -0.68 -12.39 8.02
C GLU A 99 -0.49 -13.74 7.31
N ASP A 100 0.52 -14.52 7.72
CA ASP A 100 0.79 -15.85 7.15
C ASP A 100 -0.43 -16.79 7.19
N LYS A 101 -1.25 -16.66 8.23
CA LYS A 101 -2.44 -17.49 8.37
C LYS A 101 -3.60 -16.98 7.53
N LEU A 102 -3.72 -15.66 7.37
CA LEU A 102 -4.67 -15.06 6.43
C LEU A 102 -4.36 -15.53 5.01
N GLU A 103 -3.10 -15.48 4.59
CA GLU A 103 -2.65 -15.94 3.28
C GLU A 103 -2.96 -17.44 3.09
N LYS A 104 -2.55 -18.27 4.04
CA LYS A 104 -2.84 -19.70 4.00
C LYS A 104 -4.34 -19.98 3.86
N LEU A 105 -5.19 -19.23 4.57
CA LEU A 105 -6.64 -19.37 4.46
C LEU A 105 -7.18 -18.92 3.10
N LEU A 106 -6.63 -17.86 2.51
CA LEU A 106 -7.02 -17.42 1.16
C LEU A 106 -6.74 -18.51 0.12
N VAL A 107 -5.56 -19.13 0.21
CA VAL A 107 -5.14 -20.23 -0.67
C VAL A 107 -6.00 -21.48 -0.45
N GLU A 108 -6.20 -21.89 0.81
CA GLU A 108 -6.96 -23.11 1.15
C GLU A 108 -8.42 -23.06 0.69
N ASN A 109 -9.00 -21.86 0.55
CA ASN A 109 -10.40 -21.69 0.18
C ASN A 109 -10.60 -21.29 -1.30
N ASP A 110 -9.53 -21.24 -2.11
CA ASP A 110 -9.57 -20.74 -3.51
C ASP A 110 -10.15 -19.31 -3.60
N LEU A 111 -9.90 -18.52 -2.55
CA LEU A 111 -10.42 -17.16 -2.39
C LEU A 111 -9.45 -16.09 -2.90
N THR A 112 -8.25 -16.49 -3.33
CA THR A 112 -7.29 -15.60 -3.98
C THR A 112 -7.84 -14.95 -5.24
N ASN A 113 -8.79 -15.61 -5.91
CA ASN A 113 -9.48 -15.11 -7.08
C ASN A 113 -10.78 -14.35 -6.77
N GLU A 114 -11.40 -14.60 -5.61
CA GLU A 114 -12.65 -13.94 -5.19
C GLU A 114 -12.42 -12.57 -4.54
N PHE A 115 -11.27 -12.41 -3.87
CA PHE A 115 -10.89 -11.15 -3.27
C PHE A 115 -9.80 -10.50 -4.11
N GLU A 116 -10.20 -9.46 -4.84
CA GLU A 116 -9.35 -8.55 -5.61
C GLU A 116 -8.25 -7.84 -4.76
N VAL A 117 -8.14 -8.19 -3.48
CA VAL A 117 -7.12 -7.73 -2.53
C VAL A 117 -5.78 -8.46 -2.76
N CYS A 118 -5.75 -9.58 -3.48
CA CYS A 118 -4.54 -10.37 -3.66
C CYS A 118 -3.45 -9.69 -4.49
N ASP A 119 -3.77 -8.82 -5.45
CA ASP A 119 -2.74 -8.12 -6.23
C ASP A 119 -1.89 -7.20 -5.32
N VAL A 120 -2.53 -6.53 -4.34
CA VAL A 120 -1.87 -5.68 -3.34
C VAL A 120 -1.02 -6.50 -2.35
N LEU A 121 -1.43 -7.74 -2.05
CA LEU A 121 -0.66 -8.64 -1.19
C LEU A 121 0.53 -9.25 -1.94
N SER A 122 0.38 -9.58 -3.23
CA SER A 122 1.45 -10.16 -4.04
C SER A 122 2.57 -9.18 -4.40
N GLU A 123 2.25 -7.89 -4.65
CA GLU A 123 3.27 -6.87 -4.94
C GLU A 123 4.13 -6.52 -3.72
N CYS A 124 3.60 -6.70 -2.49
CA CYS A 124 4.37 -6.49 -1.26
C CYS A 124 5.27 -7.69 -0.88
N MET A 125 5.18 -8.82 -1.58
CA MET A 125 5.77 -10.09 -1.15
C MET A 125 6.92 -10.60 -2.04
N SER A 126 7.24 -9.93 -3.13
CA SER A 126 8.32 -10.34 -4.03
C SER A 126 9.71 -9.77 -3.69
N SER A 127 9.92 -9.20 -2.50
CA SER A 127 11.19 -8.55 -2.14
C SER A 127 12.20 -9.44 -1.40
N ASP A 128 11.84 -10.64 -0.96
CA ASP A 128 12.67 -11.40 0.00
C ASP A 128 13.32 -12.67 -0.55
N ASP A 129 13.38 -12.86 -1.88
CA ASP A 129 14.23 -13.91 -2.49
C ASP A 129 15.70 -13.43 -2.58
N ASP A 130 16.33 -13.24 -1.42
CA ASP A 130 17.79 -13.25 -1.28
C ASP A 130 18.28 -14.71 -1.41
N SER A 131 18.33 -15.19 -2.66
CA SER A 131 19.16 -16.35 -2.97
C SER A 131 20.58 -15.86 -3.23
N ASP A 132 21.42 -16.01 -2.21
CA ASP A 132 22.88 -15.96 -2.28
C ASP A 132 23.40 -16.64 -3.56
N LEU A 133 23.86 -15.86 -4.52
CA LEU A 133 24.77 -16.33 -5.56
C LEU A 133 26.15 -15.76 -5.27
N GLU A 134 26.99 -16.67 -4.79
CA GLU A 134 28.40 -16.48 -4.55
C GLU A 134 29.10 -15.87 -5.77
N SER A 135 29.95 -14.91 -5.44
CA SER A 135 30.91 -14.22 -6.29
C SER A 135 31.81 -15.17 -7.08
N GLU A 136 31.93 -14.92 -8.38
CA GLU A 136 33.21 -15.13 -9.08
C GLU A 136 33.63 -13.83 -9.78
N ASP A 137 34.89 -13.49 -9.55
CA ASP A 137 35.69 -12.44 -10.14
C ASP A 137 35.48 -12.31 -11.66
N GLU A 138 35.37 -11.07 -12.16
CA GLU A 138 36.14 -10.73 -13.35
C GLU A 138 36.50 -9.23 -13.38
N SER A 139 37.80 -9.02 -13.30
CA SER A 139 38.49 -7.75 -13.53
C SER A 139 38.56 -7.42 -15.02
N ASN A 140 38.69 -6.12 -15.29
CA ASN A 140 38.99 -5.46 -16.57
C ASN A 140 37.78 -5.02 -17.41
N ARG A 141 37.50 -3.71 -17.39
CA ARG A 141 37.58 -2.93 -18.64
C ARG A 141 37.76 -1.43 -18.44
N SER A 142 38.56 -0.93 -19.36
CA SER A 142 39.13 0.40 -19.60
C SER A 142 38.15 1.56 -19.77
N GLU A 143 38.69 2.73 -19.40
CA GLU A 143 38.42 4.09 -19.89
C GLU A 143 37.80 4.20 -21.29
N SER A 144 36.81 5.09 -21.44
CA SER A 144 36.74 6.03 -22.56
C SER A 144 35.73 7.18 -22.29
N GLU A 145 36.28 8.39 -22.41
CA GLU A 145 35.79 9.64 -23.03
C GLU A 145 34.31 10.11 -22.95
N GLU A 146 34.20 11.30 -22.34
CA GLU A 146 33.46 12.52 -22.74
C GLU A 146 32.02 12.44 -23.32
N THR A 147 31.13 13.30 -22.78
CA THR A 147 30.64 14.47 -23.54
C THR A 147 30.06 15.53 -22.60
N ASP A 148 30.55 16.77 -22.77
CA ASP A 148 30.01 17.98 -22.14
C ASP A 148 28.65 18.33 -22.75
N PHE A 149 27.61 18.40 -21.91
CA PHE A 149 26.30 18.97 -22.26
C PHE A 149 26.07 20.22 -21.42
N THR A 150 26.25 21.40 -22.01
CA THR A 150 25.87 22.67 -21.39
C THR A 150 24.46 23.07 -21.84
N SER A 151 23.48 22.98 -20.94
CA SER A 151 22.18 23.64 -21.11
C SER A 151 22.00 24.66 -19.99
N SER A 152 21.98 25.94 -20.35
CA SER A 152 21.77 27.06 -19.44
C SER A 152 20.30 27.17 -19.06
N GLY A 153 20.01 27.18 -17.76
CA GLY A 153 18.68 27.43 -17.22
C GLY A 153 18.53 27.05 -15.75
N ALA A 154 19.46 27.49 -14.88
CA ALA A 154 19.34 27.27 -13.43
C ALA A 154 19.26 28.61 -12.68
N ILE A 155 18.17 28.80 -11.94
CA ILE A 155 17.99 29.88 -10.98
C ILE A 155 18.63 29.41 -9.66
N GLY A 156 19.83 29.91 -9.36
CA GLY A 156 20.51 29.65 -8.08
C GLY A 156 20.22 30.77 -7.07
N GLN A 157 19.68 30.43 -5.90
CA GLN A 157 19.66 31.31 -4.73
C GLN A 157 20.79 30.90 -3.78
N ASN A 158 21.71 31.83 -3.50
CA ASN A 158 22.78 31.66 -2.50
C ASN A 158 22.28 32.19 -1.15
N VAL A 159 22.37 31.38 -0.10
CA VAL A 159 22.18 31.80 1.30
C VAL A 159 23.50 31.56 2.03
N SER A 160 24.08 32.62 2.59
CA SER A 160 25.31 32.58 3.40
C SER A 160 24.98 33.01 4.82
N ASP A 161 25.32 32.17 5.79
CA ASP A 161 25.20 32.48 7.22
C ASP A 161 26.59 32.35 7.87
N SER A 162 26.97 33.33 8.70
CA SER A 162 28.32 33.50 9.25
C SER A 162 28.28 33.54 10.77
N SER A 163 29.05 32.68 11.42
CA SER A 163 29.36 32.80 12.85
C SER A 163 30.78 32.30 13.15
N ASP A 164 31.59 33.19 13.72
CA ASP A 164 32.97 32.97 14.16
C ASP A 164 33.03 32.35 15.58
N GLY A 165 34.01 31.48 15.81
CA GLY A 165 34.39 30.97 17.12
C GLY A 165 35.54 29.96 17.04
N ASP A 166 36.74 30.41 17.43
CA ASP A 166 38.01 29.67 17.47
C ASP A 166 38.03 28.55 18.54
N ASP A 167 38.57 27.38 18.20
CA ASP A 167 39.44 26.58 19.08
C ASP A 167 40.17 25.45 18.31
N ASP A 168 41.51 25.44 18.43
CA ASP A 168 42.48 24.54 17.82
C ASP A 168 42.35 23.08 18.30
N ALA A 169 42.05 22.14 17.39
CA ALA A 169 42.56 20.75 17.43
C ALA A 169 42.28 20.00 16.12
N ASN A 170 43.21 20.06 15.16
CA ASN A 170 43.38 19.12 14.03
C ASN A 170 42.07 18.59 13.44
N GLU A 171 41.17 19.52 13.12
CA GLU A 171 39.94 19.24 12.40
C GLU A 171 40.35 19.08 10.94
N ASP A 172 40.14 17.89 10.36
CA ASP A 172 40.11 17.74 8.91
C ASP A 172 39.08 18.76 8.42
N VAL A 173 39.56 19.93 7.98
CA VAL A 173 38.75 21.02 7.46
C VAL A 173 38.03 20.42 6.28
N ASN A 174 36.80 19.98 6.54
CA ASN A 174 35.94 19.33 5.58
C ASN A 174 35.48 20.46 4.68
N VAL A 175 36.32 20.84 3.71
CA VAL A 175 36.07 21.91 2.75
C VAL A 175 34.80 21.51 2.01
N THR A 176 33.66 22.02 2.48
CA THR A 176 32.36 21.78 1.88
C THR A 176 32.38 22.44 0.52
N ARG A 177 32.68 21.66 -0.52
CA ARG A 177 32.58 22.13 -1.89
C ARG A 177 31.13 22.53 -2.16
N PRO A 178 30.88 23.73 -2.71
CA PRO A 178 29.53 24.12 -3.09
C PRO A 178 28.98 23.06 -4.04
N THR A 179 27.82 22.51 -3.70
CA THR A 179 27.16 21.47 -4.49
C THR A 179 25.97 22.09 -5.18
N THR A 180 25.95 22.03 -6.51
CA THR A 180 24.81 22.49 -7.31
C THR A 180 23.84 21.33 -7.48
N THR A 181 22.60 21.50 -7.01
CA THR A 181 21.52 20.55 -7.27
C THR A 181 20.69 21.08 -8.43
N ILE A 182 20.46 20.24 -9.45
CA ILE A 182 19.59 20.56 -10.58
C ILE A 182 18.29 19.79 -10.39
N LEU A 183 17.18 20.53 -10.37
CA LEU A 183 15.86 19.96 -10.22
C LEU A 183 15.14 20.05 -11.56
N LEU A 184 14.77 18.89 -12.10
CA LEU A 184 14.01 18.81 -13.35
C LEU A 184 12.52 18.86 -13.02
N PRO A 185 11.77 19.86 -13.52
CA PRO A 185 10.34 19.95 -13.28
C PRO A 185 9.62 18.67 -13.73
N ILE A 186 8.89 18.03 -12.83
CA ILE A 186 7.97 16.91 -13.10
C ILE A 186 7.01 17.27 -14.26
N SER A 187 6.50 18.49 -14.28
CA SER A 187 5.65 19.02 -15.36
C SER A 187 6.30 18.93 -16.74
N PHE A 188 7.60 19.26 -16.83
CA PHE A 188 8.37 19.12 -18.05
C PHE A 188 8.52 17.65 -18.48
N GLN A 189 8.82 16.77 -17.53
CA GLN A 189 8.97 15.33 -17.79
C GLN A 189 7.66 14.70 -18.26
N LEU A 190 6.55 14.98 -17.58
CA LEU A 190 5.22 14.52 -17.95
C LEU A 190 4.80 15.04 -19.32
N LYS A 191 4.98 16.35 -19.59
CA LYS A 191 4.69 16.93 -20.91
C LYS A 191 5.46 16.21 -22.01
N THR A 192 6.77 16.05 -21.82
CA THR A 192 7.66 15.39 -22.78
C THR A 192 7.22 13.94 -23.04
N PHE A 193 6.87 13.20 -21.99
CA PHE A 193 6.41 11.81 -22.10
C PHE A 193 5.07 11.68 -22.82
N PHE A 194 4.07 12.49 -22.44
CA PHE A 194 2.72 12.39 -23.01
C PHE A 194 2.63 12.92 -24.44
N GLU A 195 3.54 13.80 -24.86
CA GLU A 195 3.65 14.27 -26.25
C GLU A 195 4.35 13.27 -27.19
N LEU A 196 4.89 12.16 -26.66
CA LEU A 196 5.40 11.08 -27.50
C LEU A 196 4.28 10.46 -28.38
N PRO A 197 4.61 10.00 -29.60
CA PRO A 197 3.60 9.47 -30.53
C PRO A 197 2.72 8.38 -29.92
N ASN A 198 1.40 8.66 -29.86
CA ASN A 198 0.35 7.77 -29.36
C ASN A 198 0.40 7.45 -27.86
N VAL A 199 1.30 8.02 -27.06
CA VAL A 199 1.38 7.71 -25.62
C VAL A 199 0.12 8.20 -24.89
N PHE A 200 -0.23 9.48 -25.06
CA PHE A 200 -1.44 10.03 -24.46
C PHE A 200 -2.71 9.27 -24.84
N GLN A 201 -2.92 8.98 -26.12
CA GLN A 201 -4.08 8.24 -26.61
C GLN A 201 -4.15 6.83 -26.02
N LYS A 202 -3.02 6.13 -25.91
CA LYS A 202 -2.96 4.81 -25.29
C LYS A 202 -3.34 4.87 -23.81
N VAL A 203 -2.79 5.82 -23.06
CA VAL A 203 -3.11 6.00 -21.64
C VAL A 203 -4.60 6.26 -21.44
N ILE A 204 -5.16 7.25 -22.14
CA ILE A 204 -6.58 7.60 -22.01
C ILE A 204 -7.51 6.45 -22.44
N THR A 205 -7.18 5.75 -23.52
CA THR A 205 -7.97 4.59 -23.97
C THR A 205 -7.93 3.48 -22.93
N ASN A 206 -6.75 3.18 -22.38
CA ASN A 206 -6.61 2.17 -21.35
C ASN A 206 -7.36 2.55 -20.07
N THR A 207 -7.26 3.80 -19.62
CA THR A 207 -8.00 4.33 -18.47
C THR A 207 -9.50 4.14 -18.63
N ARG A 208 -10.07 4.47 -19.80
CA ARG A 208 -11.50 4.28 -20.07
C ARG A 208 -11.90 2.80 -20.12
N ASN A 209 -11.06 1.96 -20.71
CA ASN A 209 -11.30 0.51 -20.76
C ASN A 209 -11.36 -0.06 -19.34
N ILE A 210 -10.39 0.28 -18.48
CA ILE A 210 -10.37 -0.15 -17.07
C ILE A 210 -11.60 0.37 -16.32
N GLN A 211 -12.00 1.63 -16.51
CA GLN A 211 -13.22 2.18 -15.88
C GLN A 211 -14.50 1.46 -16.28
N SER A 212 -14.56 0.93 -17.50
CA SER A 212 -15.73 0.19 -18.01
C SER A 212 -15.81 -1.26 -17.52
N GLN A 213 -14.70 -1.80 -17.02
CA GLN A 213 -14.64 -3.17 -16.51
C GLN A 213 -15.16 -3.21 -15.06
N GLY A 214 -16.30 -3.85 -14.83
CA GLY A 214 -16.91 -3.99 -13.50
C GLY A 214 -16.45 -5.23 -12.71
N ARG A 215 -15.36 -5.88 -13.12
CA ARG A 215 -14.89 -7.16 -12.56
C ARG A 215 -13.63 -7.07 -11.71
N LEU A 216 -12.93 -5.92 -11.73
CA LEU A 216 -11.74 -5.63 -10.94
C LEU A 216 -11.84 -4.18 -10.46
N ASN A 217 -11.83 -3.94 -9.15
CA ASN A 217 -11.80 -2.60 -8.58
C ASN A 217 -10.39 -2.01 -8.71
N HIS A 218 -10.03 -1.59 -9.91
CA HIS A 218 -8.84 -0.78 -10.11
C HIS A 218 -8.98 0.56 -9.38
N PHE A 219 -7.87 1.17 -8.93
CA PHE A 219 -7.86 2.48 -8.26
C PHE A 219 -8.77 3.51 -8.95
N ILE A 220 -8.68 3.58 -10.29
CA ILE A 220 -9.43 4.49 -11.17
C ILE A 220 -10.95 4.24 -11.15
N SER A 221 -11.39 3.03 -10.83
CA SER A 221 -12.81 2.69 -10.65
C SER A 221 -13.28 2.88 -9.20
N GLY A 222 -12.34 3.01 -8.27
CA GLY A 222 -12.55 3.05 -6.83
C GLY A 222 -13.25 4.32 -6.33
N LYS A 223 -13.81 4.23 -5.13
CA LYS A 223 -14.53 5.32 -4.46
C LYS A 223 -13.65 6.55 -4.24
N LEU A 224 -12.37 6.36 -3.89
CA LEU A 224 -11.43 7.47 -3.67
C LEU A 224 -11.21 8.28 -4.95
N TRP A 225 -10.92 7.61 -6.07
CA TRP A 225 -10.69 8.31 -7.33
C TRP A 225 -11.94 9.08 -7.77
N LYS A 226 -13.11 8.44 -7.67
CA LYS A 226 -14.41 9.10 -7.92
C LYS A 226 -14.63 10.33 -7.03
N GLN A 227 -14.15 10.31 -5.78
CA GLN A 227 -14.22 11.46 -4.89
C GLN A 227 -13.26 12.58 -5.33
N LYS A 228 -12.02 12.25 -5.72
CA LYS A 228 -11.04 13.21 -6.23
C LYS A 228 -11.51 13.89 -7.51
N LEU A 229 -12.16 13.16 -8.41
CA LEU A 229 -12.71 13.70 -9.65
C LEU A 229 -13.82 14.75 -9.44
N ARG A 230 -14.46 14.81 -8.26
CA ARG A 230 -15.52 15.81 -7.99
C ARG A 230 -15.01 17.26 -7.98
N ASN A 231 -13.71 17.45 -7.90
CA ASN A 231 -13.08 18.78 -7.91
C ASN A 231 -12.79 19.28 -9.35
N TYR A 232 -13.11 18.48 -10.37
CA TYR A 232 -12.83 18.77 -11.78
C TYR A 232 -14.14 18.80 -12.58
N ALA A 233 -14.14 19.47 -13.73
CA ALA A 233 -15.29 19.47 -14.63
C ALA A 233 -15.43 18.12 -15.35
N ASP A 234 -16.65 17.76 -15.79
CA ASP A 234 -16.94 16.48 -16.46
C ASP A 234 -16.10 16.24 -17.73
N ASN A 235 -15.64 17.32 -18.35
CA ASN A 235 -14.87 17.33 -19.59
C ASN A 235 -13.36 17.58 -19.36
N ASP A 236 -12.92 17.71 -18.11
CA ASP A 236 -11.49 17.75 -17.79
C ASP A 236 -10.85 16.37 -17.94
N ILE A 237 -9.61 16.33 -18.42
CA ILE A 237 -8.82 15.11 -18.50
C ILE A 237 -7.93 15.05 -17.27
N VAL A 238 -8.24 14.13 -16.36
CA VAL A 238 -7.50 13.93 -15.11
C VAL A 238 -6.79 12.59 -15.15
N ILE A 239 -5.47 12.61 -15.02
CA ILE A 239 -4.63 11.42 -14.99
C ILE A 239 -4.15 11.18 -13.55
N PRO A 240 -4.39 9.98 -12.97
CA PRO A 240 -3.80 9.63 -11.69
C PRO A 240 -2.29 9.39 -11.86
N TYR A 241 -1.50 9.83 -10.90
CA TYR A 241 -0.13 9.33 -10.71
C TYR A 241 0.00 8.73 -9.32
N HIS A 242 0.86 7.72 -9.18
CA HIS A 242 1.22 7.16 -7.89
C HIS A 242 2.64 7.58 -7.58
N PHE A 243 2.87 8.05 -6.36
CA PHE A 243 4.20 8.45 -5.90
C PHE A 243 4.74 7.32 -5.04
N TYR A 244 5.77 6.65 -5.51
CA TYR A 244 6.46 5.60 -4.75
C TYR A 244 7.79 6.14 -4.26
N VAL A 245 8.07 5.96 -2.98
CA VAL A 245 9.36 6.31 -2.37
C VAL A 245 9.87 5.08 -1.64
N ASP A 246 10.92 4.47 -2.18
CA ASP A 246 11.65 3.41 -1.50
C ASP A 246 12.20 3.95 -0.16
N GLY A 247 11.98 3.19 0.91
CA GLY A 247 12.32 3.55 2.29
C GLY A 247 11.40 4.57 2.97
N ALA A 248 10.35 5.05 2.29
CA ALA A 248 9.29 5.83 2.95
C ALA A 248 8.33 4.89 3.69
N GLN A 249 8.69 4.56 4.92
CA GLN A 249 7.89 3.75 5.84
C GLN A 249 6.69 4.51 6.39
N LEU A 250 5.75 4.87 5.52
CA LEU A 250 4.58 5.71 5.82
C LEU A 250 3.64 5.11 6.87
N ASN A 251 3.83 3.83 7.20
CA ASN A 251 3.06 3.11 8.22
C ASN A 251 3.93 2.28 9.18
N ASN A 252 5.25 2.50 9.27
CA ASN A 252 6.05 1.84 10.31
C ASN A 252 5.98 2.64 11.63
N PRO A 253 5.26 2.14 12.66
CA PRO A 253 5.17 2.82 13.95
C PRO A 253 6.51 2.85 14.72
N GLN A 254 7.51 2.08 14.29
CA GLN A 254 8.83 2.08 14.92
C GLN A 254 9.77 3.16 14.35
N GLY A 255 9.32 3.95 13.38
CA GLY A 255 10.16 4.89 12.65
C GLY A 255 11.16 4.16 11.74
N PRO A 256 11.90 4.90 10.88
CA PRO A 256 12.93 4.32 10.04
C PRO A 256 14.04 3.78 10.95
N HIS A 257 13.97 2.49 11.29
CA HIS A 257 14.99 1.80 12.05
C HIS A 257 16.26 1.74 11.19
N THR A 258 17.12 2.76 11.33
CA THR A 258 18.50 2.75 10.85
C THR A 258 18.64 2.20 9.43
N ALA A 259 18.17 2.96 8.45
CA ALA A 259 18.48 2.70 7.05
C ALA A 259 19.98 2.96 6.79
N LYS A 260 20.82 1.98 7.16
CA LYS A 260 22.25 1.92 6.82
C LYS A 260 22.50 1.32 5.43
N GLY A 261 21.45 1.13 4.62
CA GLY A 261 21.55 0.52 3.29
C GLY A 261 20.74 1.21 2.19
N LEU A 262 20.16 2.40 2.44
CA LEU A 262 19.29 3.09 1.47
C LEU A 262 20.09 3.91 0.44
N GLU A 263 21.16 3.34 -0.10
CA GLU A 263 22.11 4.09 -0.93
C GLU A 263 21.67 4.23 -2.41
N ASN A 264 20.73 3.41 -2.93
CA ASN A 264 20.63 3.24 -4.39
C ASN A 264 19.26 3.40 -5.08
N SER A 265 18.16 3.74 -4.39
CA SER A 265 16.80 3.74 -5.00
C SER A 265 15.96 5.00 -4.76
N SER A 266 16.52 6.01 -4.11
CA SER A 266 15.78 7.24 -3.79
C SER A 266 15.71 8.20 -5.00
N LEU A 267 14.54 8.80 -5.20
CA LEU A 267 14.30 9.99 -6.05
C LEU A 267 15.35 11.10 -5.83
N PHE A 268 16.00 11.08 -4.67
CA PHE A 268 17.08 11.97 -4.30
C PHE A 268 18.30 11.17 -3.88
N HIS A 269 19.42 11.44 -4.53
CA HIS A 269 20.70 10.94 -4.07
C HIS A 269 20.92 11.34 -2.60
N GLU A 270 21.29 10.40 -1.73
CA GLU A 270 21.36 10.61 -0.27
C GLU A 270 22.24 11.82 0.11
N THR A 271 23.34 12.00 -0.61
CA THR A 271 24.25 13.14 -0.45
C THR A 271 23.59 14.49 -0.76
N HIS A 272 22.58 14.54 -1.63
CA HIS A 272 21.82 15.76 -1.92
C HIS A 272 20.79 16.04 -0.84
N VAL A 273 20.13 15.01 -0.30
CA VAL A 273 19.20 15.16 0.83
C VAL A 273 19.92 15.69 2.07
N LYS A 274 21.10 15.14 2.38
CA LYS A 274 21.95 15.59 3.50
C LYS A 274 22.41 17.05 3.34
N LYS A 275 22.69 17.49 2.11
CA LYS A 275 23.23 18.83 1.83
C LYS A 275 22.17 19.91 1.67
N ALA A 276 21.09 19.63 0.93
CA ALA A 276 20.04 20.62 0.65
C ALA A 276 18.95 20.63 1.73
N GLY A 277 18.85 19.57 2.52
CA GLY A 277 17.81 19.38 3.53
C GLY A 277 16.54 18.79 2.92
N PHE A 278 16.05 17.73 3.56
CA PHE A 278 14.85 16.98 3.13
C PHE A 278 13.64 17.89 2.86
N ASN A 279 13.38 18.84 3.77
CA ASN A 279 12.22 19.75 3.67
C ASN A 279 12.29 20.67 2.44
N ASN A 280 13.49 21.11 2.04
CA ASN A 280 13.65 22.02 0.90
C ASN A 280 13.41 21.31 -0.43
N ILE A 281 13.89 20.06 -0.54
CA ILE A 281 13.67 19.25 -1.73
C ILE A 281 12.18 18.85 -1.85
N PHE A 282 11.60 18.35 -0.77
CA PHE A 282 10.21 17.88 -0.79
C PHE A 282 9.20 19.03 -0.95
N SER A 283 9.47 20.20 -0.40
CA SER A 283 8.58 21.36 -0.59
C SER A 283 8.44 21.73 -2.07
N TYR A 284 9.53 21.71 -2.84
CA TYR A 284 9.46 21.94 -4.29
C TYR A 284 8.62 20.86 -4.99
N VAL A 285 8.86 19.58 -4.68
CA VAL A 285 8.09 18.49 -5.29
C VAL A 285 6.61 18.62 -4.95
N ILE A 286 6.27 18.87 -3.69
CA ILE A 286 4.89 19.09 -3.25
C ILE A 286 4.27 20.29 -3.96
N GLU A 287 4.99 21.40 -4.10
CA GLU A 287 4.51 22.58 -4.81
C GLU A 287 4.25 22.27 -6.30
N GLU A 288 5.15 21.54 -6.95
CA GLU A 288 4.98 21.17 -8.35
C GLU A 288 3.82 20.18 -8.55
N LEU A 289 3.70 19.19 -7.67
CA LEU A 289 2.58 18.24 -7.67
C LEU A 289 1.24 18.95 -7.41
N SER A 290 1.24 19.99 -6.57
CA SER A 290 0.04 20.82 -6.31
C SER A 290 -0.33 21.63 -7.56
N LYS A 291 0.64 22.28 -8.21
CA LYS A 291 0.44 22.99 -9.49
C LYS A 291 -0.08 22.06 -10.58
N LEU A 292 0.45 20.84 -10.66
CA LEU A 292 -0.02 19.81 -11.61
C LEU A 292 -1.48 19.40 -11.37
N ALA A 293 -1.93 19.42 -10.11
CA ALA A 293 -3.31 19.11 -9.76
C ALA A 293 -4.27 20.30 -9.98
N GLU A 294 -3.82 21.53 -9.69
CA GLU A 294 -4.64 22.75 -9.74
C GLU A 294 -4.67 23.37 -11.14
N ASP A 295 -3.50 23.54 -11.75
CA ASP A 295 -3.33 24.23 -13.02
C ASP A 295 -3.28 23.27 -14.19
N GLY A 296 -2.80 22.04 -13.98
CA GLY A 296 -2.54 21.07 -15.04
C GLY A 296 -1.41 21.50 -15.98
N ILE A 297 -1.26 20.79 -17.10
CA ILE A 297 -0.37 21.15 -18.21
C ILE A 297 -1.12 21.11 -19.53
N VAL A 298 -0.68 21.91 -20.50
CA VAL A 298 -1.19 21.86 -21.88
C VAL A 298 -0.26 20.96 -22.69
N LEU A 299 -0.82 19.91 -23.28
CA LEU A 299 -0.15 18.98 -24.20
C LEU A 299 -0.43 19.36 -25.65
N ASN A 300 0.59 19.25 -26.49
CA ASN A 300 0.53 19.50 -27.93
C ASN A 300 0.47 18.16 -28.67
N ILE A 301 -0.74 17.66 -28.92
CA ILE A 301 -0.94 16.35 -29.56
C ILE A 301 -1.37 16.57 -31.02
N GLY A 302 -0.41 16.50 -31.94
CA GLY A 302 -0.63 16.83 -33.35
C GLY A 302 -0.89 18.34 -33.51
N SER A 303 -2.08 18.71 -33.99
CA SER A 303 -2.52 20.11 -34.13
C SER A 303 -3.44 20.58 -33.00
N GLN A 304 -3.60 19.77 -31.95
CA GLN A 304 -4.51 20.06 -30.84
C GLN A 304 -3.74 20.38 -29.57
N GLU A 305 -4.20 21.42 -28.87
CA GLU A 305 -3.80 21.72 -27.50
C GLU A 305 -4.82 21.10 -26.53
N ILE A 306 -4.34 20.26 -25.62
CA ILE A 306 -5.18 19.52 -24.68
C ILE A 306 -4.71 19.82 -23.26
N LYS A 307 -5.60 20.38 -22.44
CA LYS A 307 -5.32 20.60 -21.02
C LYS A 307 -5.53 19.31 -20.23
N VAL A 308 -4.53 18.92 -19.43
CA VAL A 308 -4.53 17.69 -18.63
C VAL A 308 -4.11 18.00 -17.20
N PHE A 309 -4.86 17.50 -16.23
CA PHE A 309 -4.57 17.60 -14.81
C PHE A 309 -3.98 16.30 -14.29
N PHE A 310 -3.08 16.40 -13.32
CA PHE A 310 -2.42 15.23 -12.71
C PHE A 310 -2.69 15.22 -11.21
N VAL A 311 -3.26 14.13 -10.71
CA VAL A 311 -3.67 14.04 -9.31
C VAL A 311 -3.00 12.85 -8.65
N CYS A 312 -2.39 13.09 -7.49
CA CYS A 312 -1.83 12.01 -6.68
C CYS A 312 -2.95 11.04 -6.31
N GLY A 313 -2.89 9.83 -6.85
CA GLY A 313 -3.80 8.75 -6.54
C GLY A 313 -3.45 8.12 -5.21
N LEU A 314 -2.22 7.59 -5.14
CA LEU A 314 -1.65 6.89 -3.99
C LEU A 314 -0.23 7.42 -3.73
N PHE A 315 0.11 7.49 -2.45
CA PHE A 315 1.47 7.72 -1.99
C PHE A 315 1.91 6.44 -1.28
N LEU A 316 2.88 5.75 -1.88
CA LEU A 316 3.33 4.42 -1.52
C LEU A 316 4.79 4.49 -1.06
N GLY A 317 5.16 3.55 -0.22
CA GLY A 317 6.53 3.28 0.18
C GLY A 317 6.60 1.94 0.88
N ASP A 318 7.81 1.41 0.99
CA ASP A 318 8.10 0.17 1.72
C ASP A 318 8.01 0.37 3.24
#